data_AF-A0A849Q8E6-F1
#
_entry.id   AF-A0A849Q8E6-F1
#
_cell.length_a   1.000
_cell.length_b   1.000
_cell.length_c   1.000
_cell.angle_alpha   90.00
_cell.angle_beta   90.00
_cell.angle_gamma   90.00
#
_symmetry.space_group_name_H-M   'P 1'
#
loop_
_entity.id
_entity.type
_entity.pdbx_description
1 polymer ?
#
loop_
_entity_poly.entity_id
_entity_poly.type
_entity_poly.pdbx_seq_one_letter_code
_entity_poly.pdbx_strand_id
1 'polypeptide(L)'
;MTDYEKFKIRHNVITLGKKEYDIAIDKFVRKALKNKDVVSIYKIGSIRYPGLSDIDLIVFLKDRPKHFSIKKFSIKNLSAKEKYMFMHEIFAVPDSMGGKIKLLYPIFSLEHLGGKKYDFIEPETSDFIPFFIQEYVKGYMSWPDRIIRKGIIDEREIIPQVYATKYSIGIYQKILGYSSKEFERKCRQYIKVAENLREDFYKTKKDERDKIIIDLIYLTKEINNAMFFDLKKYLDKNIKTKPRTITLYLGFRPNIVVFNKHIDYMEFLNIRFLPSNFSLICKKDLSGAFNDEKLEKAFEKRYKLIEQYDDFIYKNNLGRFMMLTNMKSQFNITSFIKKRVSKN
;
A
#
# COMPACT_ATOMS: atom_id res chain seq x y z
N MET A 1 -4.93 8.08 29.34
CA MET A 1 -4.27 6.94 30.01
C MET A 1 -4.42 5.72 29.12
N THR A 2 -3.32 5.03 28.80
CA THR A 2 -3.35 3.81 27.99
C THR A 2 -3.96 2.69 28.82
N ASP A 3 -5.08 2.14 28.36
CA ASP A 3 -5.70 0.95 28.96
C ASP A 3 -4.99 -0.28 28.37
N TYR A 4 -4.03 -0.82 29.11
CA TYR A 4 -3.25 -1.99 28.69
C TYR A 4 -4.04 -3.30 28.85
N GLU A 5 -4.96 -3.36 29.82
CA GLU A 5 -5.65 -4.60 30.21
C GLU A 5 -6.64 -5.08 29.14
N LYS A 6 -7.16 -4.17 28.31
CA LYS A 6 -8.05 -4.54 27.20
C LYS A 6 -7.37 -5.28 26.04
N PHE A 7 -6.04 -5.36 25.99
CA PHE A 7 -5.32 -5.94 24.85
C PHE A 7 -4.95 -7.40 25.08
N LYS A 8 -5.40 -8.27 24.19
CA LYS A 8 -4.92 -9.65 24.05
C LYS A 8 -3.81 -9.72 23.01
N ILE A 9 -2.59 -9.94 23.47
CA ILE A 9 -1.40 -10.05 22.60
C ILE A 9 -1.14 -11.53 22.26
N ARG A 10 -0.91 -11.79 20.97
CA ARG A 10 -0.51 -13.10 20.43
C ARG A 10 0.97 -13.06 20.11
N HIS A 11 1.75 -13.90 20.79
CA HIS A 11 3.20 -13.96 20.64
C HIS A 11 3.58 -15.03 19.63
N ASN A 12 3.25 -14.79 18.37
CA ASN A 12 3.46 -15.74 17.28
C ASN A 12 4.84 -15.58 16.61
N VAL A 13 5.72 -14.76 17.17
CA VAL A 13 7.07 -14.58 16.63
C VAL A 13 7.91 -15.83 16.91
N ILE A 14 8.45 -16.42 15.86
CA ILE A 14 9.40 -17.53 15.95
C ILE A 14 10.84 -17.06 15.72
N THR A 15 11.79 -17.75 16.32
CA THR A 15 13.22 -17.51 16.08
C THR A 15 13.63 -18.15 14.77
N LEU A 16 14.27 -17.37 13.91
CA LEU A 16 14.81 -17.83 12.62
C LEU A 16 16.23 -17.31 12.47
N GLY A 17 17.07 -18.04 11.75
CA GLY A 17 18.37 -17.54 11.30
C GLY A 17 18.28 -16.89 9.92
N LYS A 18 19.30 -16.09 9.57
CA LYS A 18 19.44 -15.49 8.23
C LYS A 18 19.53 -16.56 7.14
N LYS A 19 20.19 -17.68 7.43
CA LYS A 19 20.37 -18.81 6.51
C LYS A 19 19.03 -19.36 6.01
N GLU A 20 18.00 -19.40 6.85
CA GLU A 20 16.70 -19.90 6.41
C GLU A 20 15.97 -18.95 5.47
N TYR A 21 16.17 -17.64 5.62
CA TYR A 21 15.69 -16.67 4.65
C TYR A 21 16.43 -16.82 3.32
N ASP A 22 17.75 -16.96 3.35
CA ASP A 22 18.58 -17.12 2.15
C ASP A 22 18.16 -18.40 1.38
N ILE A 23 17.96 -19.52 2.08
CA ILE A 23 17.48 -20.77 1.47
C ILE A 23 16.09 -20.58 0.82
N ALA A 24 15.18 -19.88 1.49
CA ALA A 24 13.83 -19.66 0.99
C ALA A 24 13.81 -18.73 -0.24
N ILE A 25 14.63 -17.67 -0.22
CA ILE A 25 14.85 -16.77 -1.36
C ILE A 25 15.44 -17.57 -2.54
N ASP A 26 16.53 -18.30 -2.34
CA ASP A 26 17.21 -19.07 -3.39
C ASP A 26 16.28 -20.11 -4.02
N LYS A 27 15.49 -20.80 -3.20
CA LYS A 27 14.50 -21.76 -3.67
C LYS A 27 13.44 -21.08 -4.53
N PHE A 28 12.93 -19.93 -4.10
CA PHE A 28 11.95 -19.16 -4.88
C PHE A 28 12.57 -18.66 -6.20
N VAL A 29 13.73 -18.01 -6.15
CA VAL A 29 14.44 -17.44 -7.30
C VAL A 29 14.75 -18.52 -8.34
N ARG A 30 15.33 -19.66 -7.94
CA ARG A 30 15.59 -20.79 -8.86
C ARG A 30 14.32 -21.33 -9.51
N LYS A 31 13.21 -21.39 -8.77
CA LYS A 31 11.92 -21.85 -9.32
C LYS A 31 11.35 -20.82 -10.31
N ALA A 32 11.43 -19.54 -9.99
CA ALA A 32 10.89 -18.45 -10.79
C ALA A 32 11.69 -18.23 -12.09
N LEU A 33 13.02 -18.24 -12.03
CA LEU A 33 13.88 -18.05 -13.21
C LEU A 33 13.79 -19.19 -14.24
N LYS A 34 13.28 -20.37 -13.86
CA LYS A 34 12.94 -21.44 -14.83
C LYS A 34 11.73 -21.09 -15.70
N ASN A 35 10.93 -20.09 -15.33
CA ASN A 35 9.82 -19.63 -16.15
C ASN A 35 10.32 -18.61 -17.18
N LYS A 36 10.15 -18.92 -18.47
CA LYS A 36 10.62 -18.08 -19.58
C LYS A 36 9.97 -16.69 -19.69
N ASP A 37 8.92 -16.41 -18.91
CA ASP A 37 8.34 -15.07 -18.82
C ASP A 37 8.96 -14.21 -17.73
N VAL A 38 9.69 -14.80 -16.78
CA VAL A 38 10.40 -14.05 -15.75
C VAL A 38 11.66 -13.44 -16.38
N VAL A 39 11.75 -12.11 -16.30
CA VAL A 39 12.85 -11.32 -16.84
C VAL A 39 13.87 -11.01 -15.74
N SER A 40 13.40 -10.66 -14.54
CA SER A 40 14.28 -10.32 -13.43
C SER A 40 13.57 -10.47 -12.09
N ILE A 41 14.34 -10.63 -11.01
CA ILE A 41 13.85 -10.72 -9.65
C ILE A 41 14.69 -9.82 -8.75
N TYR A 42 14.01 -9.01 -7.95
CA TYR A 42 14.60 -8.14 -6.94
C TYR A 42 13.97 -8.41 -5.58
N LYS A 43 14.76 -8.28 -4.51
CA LYS A 43 14.28 -8.21 -3.14
C LYS A 43 14.03 -6.77 -2.76
N ILE A 44 12.91 -6.51 -2.08
CA ILE A 44 12.63 -5.22 -1.44
C ILE A 44 13.12 -5.28 0.01
N GLY A 45 13.72 -4.18 0.48
CA GLY A 45 14.09 -4.05 1.88
C GLY A 45 15.33 -4.87 2.26
N SER A 46 15.47 -5.14 3.57
CA SER A 46 16.56 -5.96 4.12
C SER A 46 16.07 -6.87 5.24
N ILE A 47 16.72 -8.03 5.37
CA ILE A 47 16.45 -9.00 6.45
C ILE A 47 17.45 -8.72 7.58
N ARG A 48 17.21 -7.63 8.32
CA ARG A 48 18.09 -7.22 9.43
C ARG A 48 17.79 -7.95 10.73
N TYR A 49 16.52 -8.29 10.95
CA TYR A 49 16.04 -8.95 12.18
C TYR A 49 15.28 -10.22 11.80
N PRO A 50 15.98 -11.36 11.57
CA PRO A 50 15.34 -12.65 11.30
C PRO A 50 14.26 -12.99 12.33
N GLY A 51 13.16 -13.60 11.88
CA GLY A 51 11.98 -13.87 12.73
C GLY A 51 10.97 -12.72 12.76
N LEU A 52 11.42 -11.48 12.65
CA LEU A 52 10.56 -10.29 12.56
C LEU A 52 10.46 -9.71 11.15
N SER A 53 11.50 -9.91 10.34
CA SER A 53 11.55 -9.44 8.95
C SER A 53 10.74 -10.37 8.05
N ASP A 54 10.24 -9.84 6.96
CA ASP A 54 9.62 -10.56 5.86
C ASP A 54 10.49 -10.59 4.61
N ILE A 55 10.11 -11.45 3.67
CA ILE A 55 10.68 -11.53 2.33
C ILE A 55 9.68 -10.89 1.37
N ASP A 56 10.05 -9.74 0.84
CA ASP A 56 9.29 -9.05 -0.21
C ASP A 56 10.05 -9.13 -1.53
N LEU A 57 9.41 -9.66 -2.58
CA LEU A 57 10.04 -9.84 -3.89
C LEU A 57 9.25 -9.11 -4.98
N ILE A 58 9.98 -8.42 -5.85
CA ILE A 58 9.49 -7.95 -7.15
C ILE A 58 9.95 -8.93 -8.22
N VAL A 59 9.00 -9.41 -9.02
CA VAL A 59 9.25 -10.28 -10.16
C VAL A 59 8.85 -9.52 -11.42
N PHE A 60 9.86 -9.14 -12.20
CA PHE A 60 9.66 -8.55 -13.51
C PHE A 60 9.34 -9.63 -14.52
N LEU A 61 8.24 -9.44 -15.23
CA LEU A 61 7.72 -10.34 -16.25
C LEU A 61 7.79 -9.68 -17.62
N LYS A 62 7.89 -10.46 -18.68
CA LYS A 62 7.63 -9.96 -20.04
C LYS A 62 6.30 -9.21 -20.06
N ASP A 63 6.20 -8.13 -20.83
CA ASP A 63 4.99 -7.28 -20.87
C ASP A 63 3.70 -8.04 -21.24
N ARG A 64 3.84 -9.20 -21.89
CA ARG A 64 2.74 -10.10 -22.23
C ARG A 64 3.12 -11.54 -21.84
N PRO A 65 3.07 -11.88 -20.54
CA PRO A 65 3.46 -13.21 -20.10
C PRO A 65 2.41 -14.24 -20.55
N LYS A 66 2.85 -15.39 -21.08
CA LYS A 66 1.99 -16.46 -21.60
C LYS A 66 1.98 -17.72 -20.73
N HIS A 67 2.99 -17.88 -19.88
CA HIS A 67 3.33 -19.06 -19.09
C HIS A 67 3.52 -18.73 -17.61
N PHE A 68 3.50 -17.46 -17.23
CA PHE A 68 3.48 -17.06 -15.83
C PHE A 68 2.07 -17.19 -15.22
N SER A 69 2.00 -17.73 -14.00
CA SER A 69 0.76 -17.82 -13.24
C SER A 69 1.03 -17.42 -11.79
N ILE A 70 0.41 -16.32 -11.35
CA ILE A 70 0.55 -15.83 -9.97
C ILE A 70 0.14 -16.91 -8.96
N LYS A 71 -0.90 -17.71 -9.27
CA LYS A 71 -1.34 -18.80 -8.40
C LYS A 71 -0.24 -19.84 -8.18
N LYS A 72 0.61 -20.13 -9.16
CA LYS A 72 1.72 -21.11 -9.04
C LYS A 72 2.86 -20.59 -8.14
N PHE A 73 3.05 -19.28 -8.12
CA PHE A 73 4.06 -18.59 -7.33
C PHE A 73 3.51 -17.98 -6.04
N SER A 74 2.23 -18.22 -5.73
CA SER A 74 1.58 -17.68 -4.53
C SER A 74 2.21 -18.25 -3.27
N ILE A 75 2.29 -17.41 -2.23
CA ILE A 75 2.75 -17.81 -0.90
C ILE A 75 1.92 -18.96 -0.31
N LYS A 76 0.67 -19.12 -0.77
CA LYS A 76 -0.22 -20.22 -0.36
C LYS A 76 0.34 -21.61 -0.68
N ASN A 77 1.23 -21.71 -1.67
CA ASN A 77 1.88 -22.98 -2.05
C ASN A 77 3.22 -23.21 -1.35
N LEU A 78 3.63 -22.31 -0.46
CA LEU A 78 4.86 -22.47 0.30
C LEU A 78 4.63 -23.32 1.55
N SER A 79 5.70 -23.87 2.10
CA SER A 79 5.66 -24.56 3.41
C SER A 79 5.25 -23.58 4.53
N ALA A 80 4.83 -24.11 5.69
CA ALA A 80 4.45 -23.25 6.83
C ALA A 80 5.58 -22.29 7.25
N LYS A 81 6.84 -22.78 7.28
CA LYS A 81 8.01 -21.96 7.61
C LYS A 81 8.27 -20.87 6.56
N GLU A 82 8.15 -21.19 5.28
CA GLU A 82 8.30 -20.20 4.21
C GLU A 82 7.15 -19.18 4.23
N LYS A 83 5.90 -19.60 4.45
CA LYS A 83 4.75 -18.69 4.62
C LYS A 83 4.95 -17.69 5.74
N TYR A 84 5.60 -18.12 6.82
CA TYR A 84 5.93 -17.21 7.92
C TYR A 84 6.92 -16.10 7.48
N MET A 85 7.88 -16.43 6.61
CA MET A 85 8.86 -15.47 6.09
C MET A 85 8.26 -14.61 4.96
N PHE A 86 7.45 -15.18 4.08
CA PHE A 86 6.74 -14.47 2.99
C PHE A 86 5.36 -14.01 3.47
N MET A 87 5.30 -12.85 4.13
CA MET A 87 4.03 -12.29 4.63
C MET A 87 3.11 -11.78 3.52
N HIS A 88 3.66 -11.48 2.36
CA HIS A 88 2.96 -10.88 1.24
C HIS A 88 3.17 -11.69 -0.04
N GLU A 89 2.19 -11.62 -0.94
CA GLU A 89 2.37 -12.13 -2.29
C GLU A 89 3.46 -11.34 -3.02
N ILE A 90 4.12 -11.97 -3.99
CA ILE A 90 5.10 -11.28 -4.84
C ILE A 90 4.47 -10.11 -5.61
N PHE A 91 5.27 -9.09 -5.88
CA PHE A 91 4.90 -7.99 -6.76
C PHE A 91 5.26 -8.36 -8.21
N ALA A 92 4.26 -8.74 -9.01
CA ALA A 92 4.45 -9.00 -10.43
C ALA A 92 4.39 -7.70 -11.25
N VAL A 93 5.47 -7.37 -11.95
CA VAL A 93 5.64 -6.08 -12.65
C VAL A 93 6.04 -6.32 -14.11
N PRO A 94 5.49 -5.60 -15.10
CA PRO A 94 5.95 -5.72 -16.50
C PRO A 94 7.39 -5.19 -16.67
N ASP A 95 8.18 -5.81 -17.57
CA ASP A 95 9.58 -5.45 -17.90
C ASP A 95 9.70 -3.98 -18.34
N SER A 96 8.71 -3.47 -19.07
CA SER A 96 8.62 -2.05 -19.45
C SER A 96 8.59 -1.06 -18.27
N MET A 97 8.30 -1.53 -17.05
CA MET A 97 8.32 -0.75 -15.82
C MET A 97 9.60 -0.93 -15.00
N GLY A 98 10.54 -1.76 -15.44
CA GLY A 98 11.83 -2.06 -14.80
C GLY A 98 12.54 -0.84 -14.21
N GLY A 99 13.04 0.04 -15.09
CA GLY A 99 13.72 1.27 -14.68
C GLY A 99 12.84 2.29 -13.95
N LYS A 100 11.51 2.14 -13.97
CA LYS A 100 10.54 3.10 -13.40
C LYS A 100 9.97 2.67 -12.05
N ILE A 101 10.33 1.49 -11.54
CA ILE A 101 9.69 0.92 -10.35
C ILE A 101 9.84 1.81 -9.11
N LYS A 102 10.96 2.53 -8.99
CA LYS A 102 11.18 3.48 -7.89
C LYS A 102 10.28 4.72 -7.96
N LEU A 103 9.70 5.04 -9.12
CA LEU A 103 8.68 6.09 -9.20
C LEU A 103 7.35 5.65 -8.56
N LEU A 104 7.11 4.34 -8.51
CA LEU A 104 5.95 3.76 -7.82
C LEU A 104 6.23 3.50 -6.35
N TYR A 105 7.45 3.10 -6.02
CA TYR A 105 7.86 2.73 -4.67
C TYR A 105 9.19 3.41 -4.30
N PRO A 106 9.15 4.73 -4.04
CA PRO A 106 10.35 5.57 -3.97
C PRO A 106 11.21 5.34 -2.73
N ILE A 107 10.72 4.56 -1.76
CA ILE A 107 11.45 4.20 -0.53
C ILE A 107 12.03 2.78 -0.55
N PHE A 108 11.83 2.01 -1.62
CA PHE A 108 12.28 0.63 -1.66
C PHE A 108 13.77 0.56 -1.97
N SER A 109 14.55 -0.03 -1.04
CA SER A 109 15.86 -0.57 -1.37
C SER A 109 15.66 -1.84 -2.18
N LEU A 110 16.24 -1.89 -3.38
CA LEU A 110 16.12 -3.02 -4.29
C LEU A 110 17.45 -3.74 -4.42
N GLU A 111 17.47 -5.03 -4.10
CA GLU A 111 18.62 -5.92 -4.26
C GLU A 111 18.35 -6.89 -5.40
N HIS A 112 19.22 -6.88 -6.42
CA HIS A 112 19.07 -7.77 -7.57
C HIS A 112 19.40 -9.22 -7.18
N LEU A 113 18.46 -10.14 -7.41
CA LEU A 113 18.62 -11.56 -7.10
C LEU A 113 18.89 -12.43 -8.34
N GLY A 114 18.49 -11.98 -9.54
CA GLY A 114 18.78 -12.69 -10.78
C GLY A 114 17.99 -12.21 -12.00
N GLY A 115 18.50 -12.52 -13.19
CA GLY A 115 17.94 -12.08 -14.47
C GLY A 115 18.57 -10.79 -15.00
N LYS A 116 17.78 -9.98 -15.72
CA LYS A 116 18.19 -8.68 -16.27
C LYS A 116 18.34 -7.65 -15.15
N LYS A 117 19.45 -6.90 -15.13
CA LYS A 117 19.60 -5.71 -14.28
C LYS A 117 18.95 -4.49 -14.93
N TYR A 118 18.31 -3.66 -14.13
CA TYR A 118 17.80 -2.35 -14.53
C TYR A 118 18.59 -1.23 -13.88
N ASP A 119 18.79 -0.16 -14.65
CA ASP A 119 19.15 1.15 -14.13
C ASP A 119 17.87 1.85 -13.69
N PHE A 120 17.73 2.06 -12.38
CA PHE A 120 16.53 2.66 -11.83
C PHE A 120 16.58 4.19 -11.94
N ILE A 121 15.46 4.77 -12.36
CA ILE A 121 15.23 6.21 -12.29
C ILE A 121 14.97 6.55 -10.83
N GLU A 122 15.83 7.39 -10.25
CA GLU A 122 15.62 7.88 -8.90
C GLU A 122 14.45 8.89 -8.87
N PRO A 123 13.54 8.78 -7.89
CA PRO A 123 12.39 9.65 -7.78
C PRO A 123 12.79 11.04 -7.27
N GLU A 124 12.14 12.08 -7.80
CA GLU A 124 12.21 13.43 -7.24
C GLU A 124 11.22 13.58 -6.07
N THR A 125 11.40 14.60 -5.21
CA THR A 125 10.50 14.86 -4.07
C THR A 125 9.02 14.92 -4.48
N SER A 126 8.70 15.45 -5.67
CA SER A 126 7.32 15.51 -6.16
C SER A 126 6.71 14.13 -6.47
N ASP A 127 7.53 13.13 -6.77
CA ASP A 127 7.06 11.76 -7.04
C ASP A 127 6.68 11.02 -5.76
N PHE A 128 7.10 11.53 -4.59
CA PHE A 128 6.70 10.98 -3.31
C PHE A 128 5.27 11.36 -2.91
N ILE A 129 4.71 12.46 -3.43
CA ILE A 129 3.37 12.93 -3.03
C ILE A 129 2.29 11.87 -3.34
N PRO A 130 2.22 11.33 -4.57
CA PRO A 130 1.18 10.36 -4.89
C PRO A 130 1.38 9.05 -4.12
N PHE A 131 2.62 8.60 -3.94
CA PHE A 131 2.96 7.46 -3.11
C PHE A 131 2.56 7.66 -1.65
N PHE A 132 2.89 8.82 -1.08
CA PHE A 132 2.51 9.20 0.28
C PHE A 132 1.00 9.14 0.42
N ILE A 133 0.24 9.76 -0.48
CA ILE A 133 -1.23 9.71 -0.46
C ILE A 133 -1.73 8.26 -0.47
N GLN A 134 -1.24 7.42 -1.39
CA GLN A 134 -1.71 6.05 -1.55
C GLN A 134 -1.40 5.19 -0.31
N GLU A 135 -0.13 5.08 0.06
CA GLU A 135 0.31 4.20 1.15
C GLU A 135 -0.21 4.71 2.49
N TYR A 136 -0.07 6.01 2.72
CA TYR A 136 -0.31 6.58 4.03
C TYR A 136 -1.78 6.63 4.39
N VAL A 137 -2.59 7.25 3.52
CA VAL A 137 -4.00 7.50 3.81
C VAL A 137 -4.76 6.18 3.83
N LYS A 138 -4.50 5.32 2.85
CA LYS A 138 -5.28 4.10 2.68
C LYS A 138 -4.81 2.98 3.59
N GLY A 139 -3.49 2.77 3.65
CA GLY A 139 -2.88 1.62 4.34
C GLY A 139 -2.63 1.89 5.81
N TYR A 140 -1.91 2.96 6.11
CA TYR A 140 -1.33 3.15 7.45
C TYR A 140 -2.23 3.91 8.44
N MET A 141 -3.12 4.80 7.98
CA MET A 141 -3.94 5.59 8.89
C MET A 141 -4.96 4.77 9.71
N SER A 142 -5.56 3.74 9.12
CA SER A 142 -6.72 3.06 9.73
C SER A 142 -6.37 1.88 10.62
N TRP A 143 -5.16 1.31 10.49
CA TRP A 143 -4.82 0.10 11.25
C TRP A 143 -4.69 0.36 12.75
N PRO A 144 -4.14 1.49 13.27
CA PRO A 144 -4.02 1.70 14.71
C PRO A 144 -5.40 1.72 15.36
N ASP A 145 -6.36 2.45 14.79
CA ASP A 145 -7.74 2.49 15.27
C ASP A 145 -8.41 1.12 15.24
N ARG A 146 -8.17 0.34 14.18
CA ARG A 146 -8.69 -1.03 14.07
C ARG A 146 -8.15 -1.93 15.17
N ILE A 147 -6.86 -1.83 15.50
CA ILE A 147 -6.23 -2.62 16.54
C ILE A 147 -6.70 -2.19 17.93
N ILE A 148 -6.71 -0.88 18.21
CA ILE A 148 -7.18 -0.30 19.48
C ILE A 148 -8.64 -0.70 19.75
N ARG A 149 -9.51 -0.69 18.74
CA ARG A 149 -10.91 -1.08 18.87
C ARG A 149 -11.10 -2.59 19.06
N LYS A 150 -10.31 -3.41 18.37
CA LYS A 150 -10.42 -4.88 18.46
C LYS A 150 -9.81 -5.43 19.74
N GLY A 151 -8.82 -4.75 20.31
CA GLY A 151 -8.08 -5.24 21.48
C GLY A 151 -7.29 -6.52 21.21
N ILE A 152 -7.00 -6.86 19.95
CA ILE A 152 -6.21 -8.04 19.60
C ILE A 152 -4.99 -7.58 18.83
N ILE A 153 -3.81 -7.96 19.32
CA ILE A 153 -2.52 -7.64 18.72
C ILE A 153 -1.84 -8.96 18.36
N ASP A 154 -1.38 -9.09 17.12
CA ASP A 154 -0.45 -10.14 16.72
C ASP A 154 0.94 -9.51 16.55
N GLU A 155 1.90 -9.91 17.40
CA GLU A 155 3.25 -9.35 17.37
C GLU A 155 3.88 -9.47 15.97
N ARG A 156 3.65 -10.61 15.30
CA ARG A 156 4.24 -10.90 13.99
C ARG A 156 3.76 -9.94 12.91
N GLU A 157 2.50 -9.53 12.99
CA GLU A 157 1.88 -8.60 12.05
C GLU A 157 2.16 -7.14 12.42
N ILE A 158 2.17 -6.80 13.71
CA ILE A 158 2.17 -5.41 14.15
C ILE A 158 3.55 -4.78 14.19
N ILE A 159 4.58 -5.55 14.52
CA ILE A 159 5.94 -5.02 14.66
C ILE A 159 6.47 -4.50 13.32
N PRO A 160 6.28 -5.22 12.18
CA PRO A 160 6.61 -4.67 10.87
C PRO A 160 5.84 -3.39 10.53
N GLN A 161 4.54 -3.30 10.88
CA GLN A 161 3.70 -2.12 10.60
C GLN A 161 4.14 -0.89 11.40
N VAL A 162 4.39 -1.07 12.69
CA VAL A 162 4.95 -0.03 13.56
C VAL A 162 6.29 0.43 13.00
N TYR A 163 7.19 -0.51 12.70
CA TYR A 163 8.48 -0.16 12.11
C TYR A 163 8.35 0.58 10.77
N ALA A 164 7.44 0.16 9.89
CA ALA A 164 7.22 0.76 8.58
C ALA A 164 6.74 2.22 8.67
N THR A 165 6.10 2.62 9.78
CA THR A 165 5.64 4.01 9.98
C THR A 165 6.79 5.02 9.92
N LYS A 166 8.04 4.63 10.22
CA LYS A 166 9.19 5.52 10.06
C LYS A 166 9.40 5.98 8.62
N TYR A 167 9.07 5.14 7.63
CA TYR A 167 9.18 5.51 6.23
C TYR A 167 8.14 6.57 5.87
N SER A 168 6.91 6.43 6.38
CA SER A 168 5.87 7.45 6.24
C SER A 168 6.29 8.78 6.85
N ILE A 169 6.90 8.77 8.04
CA ILE A 169 7.46 9.96 8.68
C ILE A 169 8.55 10.58 7.82
N GLY A 170 9.48 9.76 7.30
CA GLY A 170 10.57 10.25 6.44
C GLY A 170 10.06 10.86 5.13
N ILE A 171 9.03 10.28 4.52
CA ILE A 171 8.40 10.83 3.32
C ILE A 171 7.69 12.15 3.64
N TYR A 172 6.89 12.18 4.71
CA TYR A 172 6.24 13.39 5.18
C TYR A 172 7.25 14.52 5.41
N GLN A 173 8.38 14.22 6.10
CA GLN A 173 9.43 15.19 6.34
C GLN A 173 10.02 15.74 5.03
N LYS A 174 10.23 14.89 4.01
CA LYS A 174 10.74 15.32 2.70
C LYS A 174 9.77 16.23 1.94
N ILE A 175 8.46 15.96 2.04
CA ILE A 175 7.44 16.69 1.27
C ILE A 175 7.05 18.00 1.96
N LEU A 176 6.78 17.94 3.27
CA LEU A 176 6.14 19.03 4.02
C LEU A 176 7.06 19.69 5.04
N GLY A 177 8.18 19.05 5.41
CA GLY A 177 8.90 19.37 6.63
C GLY A 177 8.08 19.02 7.88
N TYR A 178 8.67 19.20 9.06
CA TYR A 178 7.92 19.05 10.31
C TYR A 178 7.07 20.29 10.57
N SER A 179 5.79 20.10 10.93
CA SER A 179 4.88 21.21 11.25
C SER A 179 5.22 21.94 12.55
N SER A 180 5.93 21.29 13.48
CA SER A 180 6.45 21.92 14.69
C SER A 180 7.65 21.16 15.27
N LYS A 181 8.46 21.85 16.10
CA LYS A 181 9.56 21.21 16.85
C LYS A 181 9.08 20.10 17.79
N GLU A 182 7.89 20.26 18.36
CA GLU A 182 7.28 19.24 19.21
C GLU A 182 6.94 17.99 18.42
N PHE A 183 6.33 18.15 17.24
CA PHE A 183 5.98 17.04 16.36
C PHE A 183 7.23 16.32 15.84
N GLU A 184 8.28 17.07 15.48
CA GLU A 184 9.59 16.52 15.13
C GLU A 184 10.14 15.65 16.28
N ARG A 185 10.17 16.17 17.51
CA ARG A 185 10.66 15.43 18.68
C ARG A 185 9.87 14.14 18.89
N LYS A 186 8.54 14.19 18.76
CA LYS A 186 7.65 13.03 18.86
C LYS A 186 7.98 11.98 17.79
N CYS A 187 8.15 12.40 16.54
CA CYS A 187 8.54 11.52 15.43
C CYS A 187 9.90 10.86 15.66
N ARG A 188 10.91 11.63 16.10
CA ARG A 188 12.25 11.08 16.40
C ARG A 188 12.22 10.08 17.56
N GLN A 189 11.47 10.38 18.62
CA GLN A 189 11.27 9.46 19.74
C GLN A 189 10.60 8.17 19.28
N TYR A 190 9.53 8.28 18.49
CA TYR A 190 8.84 7.14 17.91
C TYR A 190 9.79 6.23 17.13
N ILE A 191 10.56 6.81 16.20
CA ILE A 191 11.50 6.05 15.35
C ILE A 191 12.50 5.31 16.23
N LYS A 192 13.11 5.98 17.21
CA LYS A 192 14.07 5.38 18.12
C LYS A 192 13.48 4.19 18.89
N VAL A 193 12.28 4.35 19.45
CA VAL A 193 11.63 3.28 20.22
C VAL A 193 11.24 2.11 19.31
N ALA A 194 10.74 2.37 18.11
CA ALA A 194 10.40 1.32 17.14
C ALA A 194 11.64 0.54 16.63
N GLU A 195 12.78 1.21 16.47
CA GLU A 195 14.05 0.57 16.10
C GLU A 195 14.59 -0.30 17.24
N ASN A 196 14.63 0.24 18.46
CA ASN A 196 15.05 -0.50 19.65
C ASN A 196 14.17 -1.73 19.90
N LEU A 197 12.84 -1.62 19.72
CA LEU A 197 11.92 -2.75 19.87
C LEU A 197 12.31 -3.94 18.97
N ARG A 198 12.76 -3.71 17.73
CA ARG A 198 13.18 -4.79 16.83
C ARG A 198 14.56 -5.33 17.18
N GLU A 199 15.48 -4.46 17.58
CA GLU A 199 16.85 -4.83 17.90
C GLU A 199 16.95 -5.64 19.18
N ASP A 200 16.18 -5.26 20.19
CA ASP A 200 16.17 -5.90 21.50
C ASP A 200 14.98 -6.83 21.71
N PHE A 201 14.19 -7.13 20.68
CA PHE A 201 12.95 -7.92 20.77
C PHE A 201 13.09 -9.18 21.64
N TYR A 202 14.15 -9.97 21.40
CA TYR A 202 14.42 -11.22 22.12
C TYR A 202 15.07 -11.03 23.49
N LYS A 203 15.57 -9.83 23.79
CA LYS A 203 16.20 -9.48 25.08
C LYS A 203 15.21 -8.81 26.03
N THR A 204 14.27 -8.03 25.51
CA THR A 204 13.25 -7.33 26.29
C THR A 204 12.26 -8.32 26.90
N LYS A 205 11.99 -8.15 28.21
CA LYS A 205 11.00 -8.97 28.92
C LYS A 205 9.64 -8.82 28.24
N LYS A 206 8.88 -9.91 28.17
CA LYS A 206 7.59 -9.94 27.47
C LYS A 206 6.63 -8.82 27.91
N ASP A 207 6.39 -8.65 29.20
CA ASP A 207 5.44 -7.66 29.69
C ASP A 207 5.86 -6.22 29.41
N GLU A 208 7.17 -5.96 29.37
CA GLU A 208 7.73 -4.66 28.98
C GLU A 208 7.56 -4.42 27.48
N ARG A 209 7.86 -5.44 26.68
CA ARG A 209 7.69 -5.42 25.23
C ARG A 209 6.24 -5.16 24.84
N ASP A 210 5.30 -5.80 25.52
CA ASP A 210 3.86 -5.64 25.31
C ASP A 210 3.42 -4.19 25.51
N LYS A 211 3.90 -3.54 26.57
CA LYS A 211 3.66 -2.10 26.82
C LYS A 211 4.24 -1.24 25.72
N ILE A 212 5.49 -1.50 25.30
CA ILE A 212 6.15 -0.77 24.21
C ILE A 212 5.34 -0.87 22.91
N ILE A 213 4.87 -2.08 22.56
CA ILE A 213 4.05 -2.30 21.36
C ILE A 213 2.76 -1.48 21.45
N ILE A 214 2.03 -1.54 22.56
CA ILE A 214 0.78 -0.79 22.75
C ILE A 214 1.03 0.72 22.65
N ASP A 215 2.06 1.25 23.32
CA ASP A 215 2.40 2.68 23.25
C ASP A 215 2.76 3.11 21.83
N LEU A 216 3.52 2.31 21.09
CA LEU A 216 3.82 2.58 19.68
C LEU A 216 2.56 2.59 18.81
N ILE A 217 1.56 1.75 19.08
CA ILE A 217 0.28 1.78 18.34
C ILE A 217 -0.44 3.10 18.57
N TYR A 218 -0.53 3.56 19.82
CA TYR A 218 -1.13 4.86 20.16
C TYR A 218 -0.37 6.04 19.57
N LEU A 219 0.96 6.04 19.70
CA LEU A 219 1.80 7.08 19.08
C LEU A 219 1.67 7.08 17.55
N THR A 220 1.56 5.91 16.92
CA THR A 220 1.33 5.82 15.48
C THR A 220 0.01 6.48 15.10
N LYS A 221 -1.06 6.27 15.87
CA LYS A 221 -2.34 6.94 15.65
C LYS A 221 -2.22 8.47 15.71
N GLU A 222 -1.55 8.99 16.74
CA GLU A 222 -1.36 10.44 16.90
C GLU A 222 -0.56 11.04 15.76
N ILE A 223 0.58 10.42 15.43
CA ILE A 223 1.40 10.80 14.29
C ILE A 223 0.55 10.74 13.02
N ASN A 224 -0.28 9.70 12.88
CA ASN A 224 -1.13 9.51 11.71
C ASN A 224 -2.15 10.61 11.48
N ASN A 225 -2.78 11.06 12.55
CA ASN A 225 -3.72 12.16 12.48
C ASN A 225 -3.01 13.48 12.14
N ALA A 226 -1.86 13.75 12.77
CA ALA A 226 -1.11 14.99 12.52
C ALA A 226 -0.66 15.12 11.06
N MET A 227 0.00 14.10 10.49
CA MET A 227 0.46 14.19 9.10
C MET A 227 -0.72 14.25 8.11
N PHE A 228 -1.85 13.61 8.41
CA PHE A 228 -3.05 13.73 7.59
C PHE A 228 -3.60 15.15 7.55
N PHE A 229 -3.72 15.82 8.71
CA PHE A 229 -4.20 17.20 8.75
C PHE A 229 -3.27 18.16 8.00
N ASP A 230 -1.96 17.96 8.12
CA ASP A 230 -0.98 18.79 7.43
C ASP A 230 -0.98 18.53 5.91
N LEU A 231 -1.10 17.25 5.50
CA LEU A 231 -1.25 16.89 4.09
C LEU A 231 -2.52 17.52 3.51
N LYS A 232 -3.64 17.46 4.22
CA LYS A 232 -4.89 18.10 3.78
C LYS A 232 -4.69 19.60 3.55
N LYS A 233 -4.11 20.32 4.52
CA LYS A 233 -3.81 21.75 4.39
C LYS A 233 -2.90 22.05 3.20
N TYR A 234 -1.86 21.22 3.00
CA TYR A 234 -0.95 21.34 1.88
C TYR A 234 -1.67 21.18 0.55
N LEU A 235 -2.49 20.13 0.41
CA LEU A 235 -3.28 19.90 -0.79
C LEU A 235 -4.20 21.11 -1.04
N ASP A 236 -5.02 21.49 -0.05
CA ASP A 236 -5.98 22.61 -0.15
C ASP A 236 -5.32 23.93 -0.64
N LYS A 237 -4.06 24.17 -0.26
CA LYS A 237 -3.27 25.34 -0.70
C LYS A 237 -2.73 25.22 -2.12
N ASN A 238 -2.30 24.02 -2.54
CA ASN A 238 -1.55 23.80 -3.79
C ASN A 238 -2.42 23.36 -4.98
N ILE A 239 -3.63 22.85 -4.75
CA ILE A 239 -4.55 22.42 -5.82
C ILE A 239 -4.99 23.60 -6.70
N LYS A 240 -5.11 24.79 -6.13
CA LYS A 240 -5.73 25.95 -6.82
C LYS A 240 -4.87 26.55 -7.94
N THR A 241 -3.60 26.16 -8.09
CA THR A 241 -2.62 26.96 -8.83
C THR A 241 -1.94 26.24 -10.00
N LYS A 242 -2.24 24.97 -10.31
CA LYS A 242 -1.57 24.23 -11.41
C LYS A 242 -2.52 23.38 -12.26
N PRO A 243 -2.30 23.32 -13.60
CA PRO A 243 -3.08 22.48 -14.49
C PRO A 243 -2.94 20.99 -14.14
N ARG A 244 -4.06 20.28 -14.16
CA ARG A 244 -4.20 18.88 -13.73
C ARG A 244 -3.41 17.95 -14.68
N THR A 245 -2.62 17.01 -14.14
CA THR A 245 -1.96 15.98 -14.95
C THR A 245 -2.15 14.62 -14.31
N ILE A 246 -2.91 13.74 -14.96
CA ILE A 246 -3.17 12.38 -14.49
C ILE A 246 -2.13 11.42 -15.11
N THR A 247 -1.34 10.77 -14.28
CA THR A 247 -0.43 9.67 -14.66
C THR A 247 -0.99 8.35 -14.15
N LEU A 248 -1.44 7.51 -15.09
CA LEU A 248 -1.99 6.18 -14.82
C LEU A 248 -0.88 5.13 -14.87
N TYR A 249 -0.69 4.39 -13.78
CA TYR A 249 0.18 3.21 -13.74
C TYR A 249 -0.65 1.94 -13.60
N LEU A 250 -0.46 1.01 -14.55
CA LEU A 250 -1.08 -0.31 -14.49
C LEU A 250 -0.11 -1.38 -14.00
N GLY A 251 -0.53 -2.15 -13.00
CA GLY A 251 0.04 -3.45 -12.67
C GLY A 251 -0.78 -4.62 -13.21
N PHE A 252 -0.14 -5.78 -13.42
CA PHE A 252 -0.81 -7.06 -13.66
C PHE A 252 -1.42 -7.58 -12.35
N ARG A 253 -2.58 -7.03 -11.99
CA ARG A 253 -3.48 -7.42 -10.88
C ARG A 253 -2.87 -7.76 -9.50
N PRO A 254 -3.47 -7.21 -8.42
CA PRO A 254 -4.41 -6.10 -8.36
C PRO A 254 -3.69 -4.89 -7.77
N ASN A 255 -3.49 -3.84 -8.58
CA ASN A 255 -3.75 -2.44 -8.24
C ASN A 255 -3.42 -1.59 -9.46
N ILE A 256 -4.43 -0.94 -10.03
CA ILE A 256 -4.22 0.27 -10.83
C ILE A 256 -3.88 1.36 -9.82
N VAL A 257 -2.78 2.07 -10.05
CA VAL A 257 -2.48 3.28 -9.30
C VAL A 257 -2.61 4.45 -10.23
N VAL A 258 -3.67 5.23 -10.03
CA VAL A 258 -3.89 6.51 -10.70
C VAL A 258 -3.19 7.57 -9.87
N PHE A 259 -2.12 8.16 -10.38
CA PHE A 259 -1.46 9.28 -9.74
C PHE A 259 -1.73 10.54 -10.54
N ASN A 260 -2.63 11.38 -10.04
CA ASN A 260 -2.74 12.74 -10.55
C ASN A 260 -1.76 13.63 -9.77
N LYS A 261 -0.96 14.40 -10.50
CA LYS A 261 0.02 15.36 -9.93
C LYS A 261 -0.69 16.48 -9.15
N HIS A 262 -2.01 16.64 -9.36
CA HIS A 262 -2.87 17.66 -8.75
C HIS A 262 -4.27 17.08 -8.46
N ILE A 263 -4.45 16.39 -7.32
CA ILE A 263 -5.75 15.84 -6.85
C ILE A 263 -6.35 16.79 -5.81
N ASP A 264 -7.64 17.11 -5.93
CA ASP A 264 -8.33 17.84 -4.85
C ASP A 264 -8.75 16.96 -3.66
N TYR A 265 -8.90 17.51 -2.46
CA TYR A 265 -9.23 16.71 -1.26
C TYR A 265 -10.56 15.95 -1.38
N MET A 266 -11.58 16.52 -2.04
CA MET A 266 -12.88 15.87 -2.24
C MET A 266 -12.80 14.79 -3.31
N GLU A 267 -12.10 15.04 -4.41
CA GLU A 267 -11.73 14.03 -5.41
C GLU A 267 -10.94 12.91 -4.73
N PHE A 268 -9.99 13.20 -3.85
CA PHE A 268 -9.24 12.21 -3.07
C PHE A 268 -10.12 11.33 -2.18
N LEU A 269 -11.09 11.89 -1.47
CA LEU A 269 -12.07 11.11 -0.70
C LEU A 269 -12.98 10.27 -1.61
N ASN A 270 -13.19 10.73 -2.84
CA ASN A 270 -14.04 10.10 -3.86
C ASN A 270 -13.28 9.20 -4.85
N ILE A 271 -11.93 9.15 -4.82
CA ILE A 271 -11.12 8.12 -5.50
C ILE A 271 -11.44 6.81 -4.80
N ARG A 272 -12.59 6.24 -5.18
CA ARG A 272 -12.90 4.84 -5.02
C ARG A 272 -11.81 4.13 -5.80
N PHE A 273 -10.86 3.55 -5.08
CA PHE A 273 -10.12 2.43 -5.65
C PHE A 273 -11.15 1.36 -5.97
N LEU A 274 -11.46 1.23 -7.27
CA LEU A 274 -12.33 0.19 -7.79
C LEU A 274 -11.90 -1.16 -7.18
N PRO A 275 -12.83 -1.95 -6.61
CA PRO A 275 -12.49 -3.27 -6.12
C PRO A 275 -11.93 -4.13 -7.26
N SER A 276 -10.65 -4.47 -7.12
CA SER A 276 -9.94 -5.67 -7.62
C SER A 276 -10.08 -6.13 -9.08
N ASN A 277 -10.70 -5.37 -9.99
CA ASN A 277 -10.79 -5.75 -11.40
C ASN A 277 -10.56 -4.55 -12.31
N PHE A 278 -9.93 -4.77 -13.47
CA PHE A 278 -9.61 -3.85 -14.58
C PHE A 278 -8.18 -3.27 -14.62
N SER A 279 -7.68 -3.07 -15.84
CA SER A 279 -6.33 -2.59 -16.21
C SER A 279 -6.41 -1.97 -17.63
N LEU A 280 -6.09 -0.67 -17.83
CA LEU A 280 -5.74 -0.04 -19.14
C LEU A 280 -4.70 1.11 -19.02
N ILE A 281 -3.64 1.12 -19.85
CA ILE A 281 -2.55 2.13 -19.85
C ILE A 281 -2.91 3.13 -20.94
N CYS A 282 -2.86 4.42 -20.64
CA CYS A 282 -2.53 5.42 -21.65
C CYS A 282 -1.60 6.47 -21.06
N LYS A 283 -0.44 6.64 -21.72
CA LYS A 283 0.39 7.83 -21.62
C LYS A 283 0.61 8.33 -23.04
N LYS A 284 -0.39 9.03 -23.58
CA LYS A 284 -0.31 9.95 -24.72
C LYS A 284 -1.63 10.70 -24.82
N ASP A 285 -1.56 11.90 -25.37
CA ASP A 285 -2.71 12.60 -25.93
C ASP A 285 -3.62 11.59 -26.65
N LEU A 286 -4.84 11.43 -26.14
CA LEU A 286 -5.77 10.35 -26.52
C LEU A 286 -6.49 10.62 -27.85
N SER A 287 -6.17 11.73 -28.51
CA SER A 287 -6.77 12.16 -29.78
C SER A 287 -6.48 11.22 -30.97
N GLY A 288 -5.67 10.16 -30.82
CA GLY A 288 -5.37 9.24 -31.93
C GLY A 288 -5.08 7.78 -31.57
N ALA A 289 -5.42 7.30 -30.37
CA ALA A 289 -5.05 5.94 -29.93
C ALA A 289 -6.17 4.88 -30.05
N PHE A 290 -7.40 5.26 -30.39
CA PHE A 290 -8.52 4.34 -30.52
C PHE A 290 -8.85 4.08 -31.99
N ASN A 291 -8.20 3.09 -32.59
CA ASN A 291 -8.70 2.43 -33.80
C ASN A 291 -9.54 1.17 -33.45
N ASP A 292 -9.85 0.95 -32.16
CA ASP A 292 -10.69 -0.15 -31.70
C ASP A 292 -11.99 0.40 -31.09
N GLU A 293 -12.99 0.52 -31.97
CA GLU A 293 -14.33 1.04 -31.68
C GLU A 293 -15.02 0.30 -30.52
N LYS A 294 -14.69 -0.98 -30.28
CA LYS A 294 -15.25 -1.74 -29.15
C LYS A 294 -14.70 -1.28 -27.82
N LEU A 295 -13.41 -0.94 -27.78
CA LEU A 295 -12.73 -0.49 -26.57
C LEU A 295 -13.17 0.93 -26.21
N GLU A 296 -13.29 1.80 -27.22
CA GLU A 296 -13.81 3.16 -27.07
C GLU A 296 -15.26 3.15 -26.56
N LYS A 297 -16.15 2.36 -27.18
CA LYS A 297 -17.55 2.21 -26.71
C LYS A 297 -17.65 1.61 -25.30
N ALA A 298 -16.75 0.70 -24.93
CA ALA A 298 -16.71 0.15 -23.58
C ALA A 298 -16.25 1.19 -22.55
N PHE A 299 -15.33 2.09 -22.93
CA PHE A 299 -14.92 3.23 -22.12
C PHE A 299 -16.03 4.26 -21.99
N GLU A 300 -16.61 4.74 -23.09
CA GLU A 300 -17.71 5.72 -23.07
C GLU A 300 -18.90 5.25 -22.25
N LYS A 301 -19.35 4.00 -22.46
CA LYS A 301 -20.49 3.43 -21.72
C LYS A 301 -20.24 3.41 -20.21
N ARG A 302 -18.99 3.20 -19.79
CA ARG A 302 -18.63 3.07 -18.39
C ARG A 302 -18.28 4.41 -17.75
N TYR A 303 -17.74 5.34 -18.52
CA TYR A 303 -17.55 6.74 -18.13
C TYR A 303 -18.90 7.42 -17.88
N LYS A 304 -19.88 7.23 -18.79
CA LYS A 304 -21.27 7.67 -18.56
C LYS A 304 -21.90 7.06 -17.30
N LEU A 305 -21.54 5.82 -16.96
CA LEU A 305 -21.99 5.17 -15.73
C LEU A 305 -21.39 5.83 -14.48
N ILE A 306 -20.11 6.23 -14.54
CA ILE A 306 -19.43 6.95 -13.44
C ILE A 306 -20.02 8.35 -13.28
N GLU A 307 -20.22 9.08 -14.38
CA GLU A 307 -20.90 10.39 -14.35
C GLU A 307 -22.29 10.28 -13.75
N GLN A 308 -23.10 9.29 -14.14
CA GLN A 308 -24.42 9.05 -13.56
C GLN A 308 -24.36 8.74 -12.05
N TYR A 309 -23.30 8.06 -11.60
CA TYR A 309 -23.09 7.76 -10.18
C TYR A 309 -22.65 9.00 -9.39
N ASP A 310 -21.78 9.83 -9.96
CA ASP A 310 -21.32 11.08 -9.34
C ASP A 310 -22.47 12.10 -9.28
N ASP A 311 -23.24 12.25 -10.35
CA ASP A 311 -24.45 13.07 -10.38
C ASP A 311 -25.48 12.59 -9.34
N PHE A 312 -25.64 11.27 -9.18
CA PHE A 312 -26.52 10.69 -8.16
C PHE A 312 -26.02 10.97 -6.73
N ILE A 313 -24.73 10.83 -6.46
CA ILE A 313 -24.15 11.11 -5.13
C ILE A 313 -24.26 12.61 -4.80
N TYR A 314 -24.00 13.46 -5.79
CA TYR A 314 -24.04 14.91 -5.66
C TYR A 314 -25.46 15.43 -5.46
N LYS A 315 -26.42 15.02 -6.31
CA LYS A 315 -27.83 15.44 -6.22
C LYS A 315 -28.53 14.96 -4.95
N ASN A 316 -28.10 13.85 -4.37
CA ASN A 316 -28.72 13.29 -3.16
C ASN A 316 -27.99 13.63 -1.85
N ASN A 317 -26.96 14.50 -1.87
CA ASN A 317 -26.21 14.92 -0.67
C ASN A 317 -25.67 13.74 0.18
N LEU A 318 -25.46 12.57 -0.45
CA LEU A 318 -25.11 11.33 0.24
C LEU A 318 -23.66 11.32 0.76
N GLY A 319 -22.83 12.28 0.34
CA GLY A 319 -21.45 12.46 0.81
C GLY A 319 -21.33 12.67 2.32
N ARG A 320 -22.36 13.26 2.97
CA ARG A 320 -22.41 13.40 4.44
C ARG A 320 -22.89 12.13 5.16
N PHE A 321 -23.70 11.29 4.50
CA PHE A 321 -24.35 10.13 5.14
C PHE A 321 -23.46 8.88 5.12
N MET A 322 -22.53 8.77 4.17
CA MET A 322 -21.69 7.58 4.03
C MET A 322 -20.49 7.51 4.97
N MET A 323 -20.11 8.60 5.64
CA MET A 323 -19.11 8.52 6.74
C MET A 323 -19.63 7.73 7.95
N LEU A 324 -20.95 7.61 8.12
CA LEU A 324 -21.58 6.95 9.27
C LEU A 324 -21.96 5.49 9.04
N THR A 325 -21.85 4.96 7.82
CA THR A 325 -22.24 3.57 7.49
C THR A 325 -21.05 2.74 7.01
N ASN A 326 -19.95 2.81 7.73
CA ASN A 326 -18.87 1.84 7.59
C ASN A 326 -19.07 0.68 8.59
N MET A 327 -20.22 -0.02 8.51
CA MET A 327 -20.47 -1.27 9.24
C MET A 327 -21.76 -1.96 8.74
N LYS A 328 -21.62 -3.18 8.20
CA LYS A 328 -22.64 -4.24 7.92
C LYS A 328 -23.54 -4.26 6.66
N SER A 329 -23.61 -3.27 5.76
CA SER A 329 -24.67 -3.28 4.72
C SER A 329 -24.27 -3.51 3.25
N GLN A 330 -23.15 -4.18 2.95
CA GLN A 330 -22.79 -4.47 1.55
C GLN A 330 -23.65 -5.53 0.84
N PHE A 331 -24.64 -6.14 1.51
CA PHE A 331 -25.40 -7.25 0.94
C PHE A 331 -26.82 -6.94 0.42
N ASN A 332 -27.27 -5.68 0.34
CA ASN A 332 -28.65 -5.42 -0.16
C ASN A 332 -28.86 -4.13 -0.98
N ILE A 333 -27.81 -3.50 -1.49
CA ILE A 333 -27.97 -2.30 -2.35
C ILE A 333 -28.42 -2.70 -3.77
N THR A 334 -27.95 -3.83 -4.29
CA THR A 334 -28.30 -4.29 -5.65
C THR A 334 -29.76 -4.74 -5.76
N SER A 335 -30.33 -5.31 -4.70
CA SER A 335 -31.74 -5.72 -4.63
C SER A 335 -32.68 -4.52 -4.42
N PHE A 336 -32.26 -3.53 -3.63
CA PHE A 336 -33.01 -2.30 -3.39
C PHE A 336 -33.17 -1.46 -4.68
N ILE A 337 -32.13 -1.40 -5.52
CA ILE A 337 -32.16 -0.66 -6.79
C ILE A 337 -33.01 -1.39 -7.84
N LYS A 338 -32.89 -2.72 -7.97
CA LYS A 338 -33.73 -3.51 -8.91
C LYS A 338 -35.23 -3.41 -8.61
N LYS A 339 -35.61 -3.26 -7.33
CA LYS A 339 -37.01 -3.14 -6.89
C LYS A 339 -37.63 -1.76 -7.16
N ARG A 340 -36.80 -0.74 -7.42
CA ARG A 340 -37.26 0.64 -7.68
C ARG A 340 -37.24 1.01 -9.16
N VAL A 341 -36.32 0.43 -9.93
CA VAL A 341 -36.26 0.59 -11.40
C VAL A 341 -37.35 -0.21 -12.13
N SER A 342 -37.99 -1.17 -11.47
CA SER A 342 -39.12 -1.94 -12.02
C SER A 342 -40.51 -1.35 -11.69
N LYS A 343 -40.56 -0.19 -11.04
CA LYS A 343 -41.80 0.50 -10.65
C LYS A 343 -41.98 1.90 -11.25
N ASN A 344 -41.04 2.31 -12.10
CA ASN A 344 -41.16 3.43 -13.04
C ASN A 344 -40.91 2.85 -14.44
#